data_AF-A0A1A2S9M9-F1
#
_entry.id   AF-A0A1A2S9M9-F1
#
_cell.length_a   1.000
_cell.length_b   1.000
_cell.length_c   1.000
_cell.angle_alpha   90.00
_cell.angle_beta   90.00
_cell.angle_gamma   90.00
#
_symmetry.space_group_name_H-M   'P 1'
#
loop_
_entity.id
_entity.type
_entity.pdbx_description
1 polymer ?
#
loop_
_entity_poly.entity_id
_entity_poly.type
_entity_poly.pdbx_seq_one_letter_code
_entity_poly.pdbx_strand_id
1 'polypeptide(L)'
;MAQSRATTDSPIISDDDMAWLLVDAAPSCLTGYERTNVFVELGCGESFLAIKRILTAILSNQMTMPVTILSKLTCWLNGYAGSPEEARLRMTLAVIRLQQSEAV
;
A
#
# COMPACT_ATOMS: atom_id res chain seq x y z
N MET A 1 41.01 2.57 8.73
CA MET A 1 40.36 2.78 10.04
C MET A 1 38.87 2.87 9.75
N ALA A 2 38.11 1.78 9.91
CA ALA A 2 37.34 1.43 11.12
C ALA A 2 36.26 2.52 11.40
N GLN A 3 34.96 2.29 11.38
CA GLN A 3 34.18 1.09 11.75
C GLN A 3 32.85 0.99 10.98
N SER A 4 32.45 -0.24 10.74
CA SER A 4 31.08 -0.68 10.44
C SER A 4 30.10 -0.25 11.53
N ARG A 5 28.90 0.19 11.14
CA ARG A 5 27.69 0.03 11.96
C ARG A 5 26.70 -0.79 11.15
N ALA A 6 26.57 -2.06 11.50
CA ALA A 6 25.38 -2.83 11.19
C ALA A 6 24.22 -2.18 11.97
N THR A 7 23.49 -1.28 11.33
CA THR A 7 22.15 -0.91 11.74
C THR A 7 21.21 -1.89 11.09
N THR A 8 20.34 -2.50 11.88
CA THR A 8 19.31 -3.45 11.48
C THR A 8 18.45 -2.85 10.35
N ASP A 9 18.87 -3.09 9.11
CA ASP A 9 18.22 -2.61 7.90
C ASP A 9 17.04 -3.55 7.61
N SER A 10 15.95 -3.36 8.35
CA SER A 10 14.65 -3.63 7.74
C SER A 10 14.47 -2.51 6.73
N PRO A 11 14.44 -2.78 5.41
CA PRO A 11 14.23 -1.72 4.44
C PRO A 11 12.85 -1.14 4.74
N ILE A 12 12.84 0.09 5.26
CA ILE A 12 11.62 0.86 5.39
C ILE A 12 11.15 1.06 3.95
N ILE A 13 10.08 0.36 3.57
CA ILE A 13 9.49 0.49 2.24
C ILE A 13 9.13 1.98 2.09
N SER A 14 9.55 2.63 1.01
CA SER A 14 9.16 4.02 0.77
C SER A 14 7.71 4.10 0.28
N ASP A 15 7.12 5.30 0.30
CA ASP A 15 5.78 5.51 -0.25
C ASP A 15 5.75 5.20 -1.75
N ASP A 16 6.82 5.57 -2.48
CA ASP A 16 6.97 5.25 -3.89
C ASP A 16 7.01 3.74 -4.12
N ASP A 17 7.87 3.02 -3.39
CA ASP A 17 7.99 1.57 -3.52
C ASP A 17 6.68 0.87 -3.18
N MET A 18 5.99 1.33 -2.13
CA MET A 18 4.69 0.77 -1.76
C MET A 18 3.63 1.05 -2.83
N ALA A 19 3.60 2.26 -3.38
CA ALA A 19 2.64 2.62 -4.40
C ALA A 19 2.85 1.79 -5.68
N TRP A 20 4.10 1.61 -6.13
CA TRP A 20 4.41 0.76 -7.28
C TRP A 20 4.06 -0.71 -7.03
N LEU A 21 4.36 -1.25 -5.84
CA LEU A 21 3.94 -2.60 -5.46
C LEU A 21 2.42 -2.79 -5.54
N LEU A 22 1.65 -1.76 -5.16
CA LEU A 22 0.19 -1.81 -5.25
C LEU A 22 -0.32 -1.69 -6.68
N VAL A 23 0.31 -0.87 -7.52
CA VAL A 23 -0.02 -0.78 -8.96
C VAL A 23 0.09 -2.15 -9.62
N ASP A 24 1.17 -2.88 -9.33
CA ASP A 24 1.40 -4.23 -9.87
C ASP A 24 0.43 -5.27 -9.30
N ALA A 25 -0.02 -5.08 -8.05
CA ALA A 25 -0.98 -5.97 -7.39
C ALA A 25 -2.44 -5.69 -7.78
N ALA A 26 -2.73 -4.56 -8.41
CA ALA A 26 -4.07 -4.04 -8.70
C ALA A 26 -4.45 -3.96 -10.20
N PRO A 27 -3.97 -4.83 -11.12
CA PRO A 27 -4.09 -4.57 -12.56
C PRO A 27 -5.53 -4.63 -13.07
N SER A 28 -6.43 -5.35 -12.38
CA SER A 28 -7.83 -5.56 -12.78
C SER A 28 -8.85 -4.72 -12.01
N CYS A 29 -8.47 -4.05 -10.90
CA CYS A 29 -9.41 -3.27 -10.09
C CYS A 29 -9.43 -1.78 -10.41
N LEU A 30 -8.46 -1.29 -11.20
CA LEU A 30 -8.41 0.10 -11.63
C LEU A 30 -9.03 0.25 -13.02
N THR A 31 -10.09 1.05 -13.13
CA THR A 31 -10.60 1.53 -14.43
C THR A 31 -9.53 2.36 -15.14
N GLY A 32 -9.68 2.57 -16.46
CA GLY A 32 -8.74 3.40 -17.23
C GLY A 32 -8.56 4.81 -16.65
N TYR A 33 -9.64 5.40 -16.13
CA TYR A 33 -9.61 6.70 -15.46
C TYR A 33 -8.87 6.65 -14.11
N GLU A 34 -9.17 5.66 -13.26
CA GLU A 34 -8.49 5.50 -11.97
C GLU A 34 -7.00 5.24 -12.15
N ARG A 35 -6.64 4.39 -13.13
CA ARG A 35 -5.25 4.09 -13.47
C ARG A 35 -4.52 5.34 -13.97
N THR A 36 -5.18 6.18 -14.77
CA THR A 36 -4.61 7.46 -15.22
C THR A 36 -4.32 8.37 -14.02
N ASN A 37 -5.26 8.52 -13.11
CA ASN A 37 -5.07 9.36 -11.92
C ASN A 37 -3.94 8.85 -11.02
N VAL A 38 -3.85 7.53 -10.81
CA VAL A 38 -2.75 6.92 -10.04
C VAL A 38 -1.40 7.25 -10.69
N PHE A 39 -1.25 7.12 -12.01
CA PHE A 39 0.01 7.46 -12.68
C PHE A 39 0.32 8.97 -12.66
N VAL A 40 -0.69 9.83 -12.71
CA VAL A 40 -0.52 11.28 -12.54
C VAL A 40 -0.04 11.60 -11.12
N GLU A 41 -0.66 11.02 -10.10
CA GLU A 41 -0.26 11.18 -8.69
C GLU A 41 1.19 10.72 -8.49
N LEU A 42 1.56 9.55 -9.01
CA LEU A 42 2.94 9.05 -8.98
C LEU A 42 3.92 9.97 -9.71
N GLY A 43 3.57 10.46 -10.91
CA GLY A 43 4.41 11.38 -11.68
C GLY A 43 4.62 12.74 -11.01
N CYS A 44 3.69 13.15 -10.14
CA CYS A 44 3.79 14.36 -9.32
C CYS A 44 4.52 14.14 -7.98
N GLY A 45 4.88 12.90 -7.62
CA GLY A 45 5.46 12.55 -6.33
C GLY A 45 4.43 12.40 -5.19
N GLU A 46 3.15 12.30 -5.51
CA GLU A 46 2.04 12.15 -4.56
C GLU A 46 1.76 10.66 -4.27
N SER A 47 2.81 9.89 -3.97
CA SER A 47 2.73 8.42 -3.83
C SER A 47 1.80 7.97 -2.71
N PHE A 48 1.74 8.71 -1.61
CA PHE A 48 0.79 8.43 -0.53
C PHE A 48 -0.68 8.57 -0.98
N LEU A 49 -0.97 9.56 -1.82
CA LEU A 49 -2.30 9.74 -2.40
C LEU A 49 -2.64 8.59 -3.35
N ALA A 50 -1.67 8.17 -4.18
CA ALA A 50 -1.81 7.00 -5.05
C ALA A 50 -2.11 5.72 -4.26
N ILE A 51 -1.41 5.48 -3.15
CA ILE A 51 -1.68 4.33 -2.25
C ILE A 51 -3.13 4.34 -1.77
N LYS A 52 -3.61 5.48 -1.26
CA LYS A 52 -5.00 5.61 -0.77
C LYS A 52 -6.02 5.34 -1.87
N ARG A 53 -5.73 5.81 -3.09
CA ARG A 53 -6.60 5.61 -4.25
C ARG A 53 -6.67 4.14 -4.65
N ILE A 54 -5.52 3.46 -4.73
CA ILE A 54 -5.45 2.04 -5.07
C ILE A 54 -6.15 1.19 -4.00
N LEU A 55 -5.91 1.44 -2.71
CA LEU A 55 -6.57 0.70 -1.62
C LEU A 55 -8.09 0.88 -1.62
N THR A 56 -8.57 2.09 -1.96
CA THR A 56 -10.00 2.36 -2.11
C THR A 56 -10.58 1.57 -3.26
N ALA A 57 -9.91 1.54 -4.42
CA ALA A 57 -10.34 0.75 -5.57
C ALA A 57 -10.36 -0.76 -5.25
N ILE A 58 -9.36 -1.28 -4.57
CA ILE A 58 -9.32 -2.68 -4.11
C ILE A 58 -10.50 -2.99 -3.20
N LEU A 59 -10.77 -2.12 -2.21
CA LEU A 59 -11.86 -2.26 -1.27
C LEU A 59 -13.24 -2.26 -1.98
N SER A 60 -13.43 -1.34 -2.93
CA SER A 60 -14.69 -1.22 -3.69
C SER A 60 -14.93 -2.39 -4.64
N ASN A 61 -13.86 -2.93 -5.24
CA ASN A 61 -13.96 -4.07 -6.14
C ASN A 61 -13.85 -5.43 -5.43
N GLN A 62 -13.65 -5.44 -4.09
CA GLN A 62 -13.43 -6.65 -3.29
C GLN A 62 -12.31 -7.54 -3.87
N MET A 63 -11.26 -6.90 -4.40
CA MET A 63 -10.17 -7.62 -5.05
C MET A 63 -9.33 -8.35 -3.99
N THR A 64 -9.07 -9.63 -4.25
CA THR A 64 -8.13 -10.41 -3.46
C THR A 64 -6.70 -9.96 -3.75
N MET A 65 -5.97 -9.62 -2.69
CA MET A 65 -4.55 -9.28 -2.76
C MET A 65 -3.72 -10.44 -2.22
N PRO A 66 -2.51 -10.66 -2.76
CA PRO A 66 -1.57 -11.61 -2.18
C PRO A 66 -1.24 -11.26 -0.72
N VAL A 67 -1.18 -12.29 0.13
CA VAL A 67 -0.82 -12.14 1.56
C VAL A 67 0.53 -11.45 1.74
N THR A 68 1.47 -11.67 0.82
CA THR A 68 2.78 -11.02 0.80
C THR A 68 2.68 -9.49 0.69
N ILE A 69 1.75 -8.96 -0.11
CA ILE A 69 1.50 -7.52 -0.25
C ILE A 69 0.84 -6.97 1.02
N LEU A 70 -0.12 -7.70 1.61
CA LEU A 70 -0.73 -7.33 2.90
C LEU A 70 0.30 -7.24 4.03
N SER A 71 1.26 -8.16 4.07
CA SER A 71 2.35 -8.12 5.06
C SER A 71 3.27 -6.91 4.84
N LYS A 72 3.65 -6.62 3.58
CA LYS A 72 4.43 -5.43 3.24
C LYS A 72 3.70 -4.13 3.63
N LEU A 73 2.41 -4.01 3.30
CA LEU A 73 1.56 -2.90 3.71
C LEU A 73 1.52 -2.71 5.23
N THR A 74 1.40 -3.80 5.97
CA THR A 74 1.40 -3.75 7.44
C THR A 74 2.73 -3.23 7.99
N CYS A 75 3.85 -3.69 7.40
CA CYS A 75 5.18 -3.24 7.80
C CYS A 75 5.40 -1.76 7.48
N TRP A 76 5.05 -1.33 6.27
CA TRP A 76 5.10 0.07 5.84
C TRP A 76 4.28 1.00 6.75
N LEU A 77 3.07 0.59 7.15
CA LEU A 77 2.22 1.37 8.06
C LEU A 77 2.82 1.60 9.44
N ASN A 78 3.79 0.78 9.87
CA ASN A 78 4.48 1.04 11.13
C ASN A 78 5.34 2.32 11.08
N GLY A 79 5.72 2.79 9.88
CA GLY A 79 6.37 4.09 9.68
C GLY A 79 5.46 5.29 9.98
N TYR A 80 4.16 5.08 10.03
CA TYR A 80 3.14 6.11 10.30
C TYR A 80 2.64 6.10 11.74
N ALA A 81 3.33 5.40 12.65
CA ALA A 81 2.91 5.21 14.04
C ALA A 81 2.50 6.51 14.75
N GLY A 82 1.27 6.55 15.25
CA GLY A 82 0.68 7.70 15.95
C GLY A 82 0.02 8.73 15.04
N SER A 83 0.05 8.55 13.71
CA SER A 83 -0.63 9.45 12.78
C SER A 83 -2.11 9.10 12.58
N PRO A 84 -2.99 10.06 12.28
CA PRO A 84 -4.37 9.78 11.91
C PRO A 84 -4.50 8.88 10.68
N GLU A 85 -3.52 8.96 9.77
CA GLU A 85 -3.51 8.19 8.53
C GLU A 85 -3.18 6.71 8.77
N GLU A 86 -2.34 6.39 9.76
CA GLU A 86 -2.11 5.00 10.20
C GLU A 86 -3.43 4.34 10.60
N ALA A 87 -4.22 4.99 11.45
CA ALA A 87 -5.49 4.45 11.93
C ALA A 87 -6.47 4.19 10.78
N ARG A 88 -6.59 5.16 9.85
CA ARG A 88 -7.46 5.05 8.67
C ARG A 88 -7.04 3.90 7.77
N LEU A 89 -5.75 3.84 7.41
CA LEU A 89 -5.24 2.82 6.49
C LEU A 89 -5.25 1.42 7.12
N ARG A 90 -5.00 1.29 8.42
CA ARG A 90 -5.17 0.01 9.13
C ARG A 90 -6.62 -0.46 9.12
N MET A 91 -7.58 0.45 9.25
CA MET A 91 -9.00 0.11 9.15
C MET A 91 -9.34 -0.39 7.73
N THR A 92 -8.91 0.33 6.70
CA THR A 92 -9.07 -0.12 5.30
C THR A 92 -8.46 -1.50 5.07
N LEU A 93 -7.25 -1.76 5.58
CA LEU A 93 -6.58 -3.04 5.46
C LEU A 93 -7.32 -4.17 6.18
N ALA A 94 -7.90 -3.89 7.35
CA ALA A 94 -8.71 -4.86 8.10
C ALA A 94 -9.97 -5.25 7.33
N VAL A 95 -10.66 -4.29 6.70
CA VAL A 95 -11.84 -4.59 5.88
C VAL A 95 -11.46 -5.41 4.64
N ILE A 96 -10.36 -5.08 3.96
CA ILE A 96 -9.87 -5.88 2.82
C ILE A 96 -9.60 -7.33 3.25
N ARG A 97 -8.95 -7.53 4.40
CA ARG A 97 -8.70 -8.89 4.94
C ARG A 97 -10.00 -9.64 5.23
N LEU A 98 -11.00 -8.97 5.78
CA LEU A 98 -12.30 -9.57 6.05
C LEU A 98 -12.98 -10.02 4.75
N GLN A 99 -13.05 -9.16 3.75
CA GLN A 99 -13.62 -9.48 2.43
C GLN A 99 -12.93 -10.70 1.78
N GLN A 100 -11.61 -10.79 1.90
CA GLN A 100 -10.84 -11.93 1.37
C GLN A 100 -11.13 -13.24 2.10
N SER A 101 -11.49 -13.20 3.39
CA SER A 101 -11.84 -14.40 4.15
C SER A 101 -13.26 -14.91 3.86
N GLU A 102 -14.16 -14.03 3.42
CA GLU A 102 -15.54 -14.40 3.03
C GLU A 102 -15.62 -15.00 1.61
N ALA A 103 -14.58 -14.80 0.80
CA ALA A 103 -14.51 -15.29 -0.58
C ALA A 103 -13.95 -16.73 -0.70
N VAL A 104 -13.62 -17.38 0.41
CA VAL A 104 -13.02 -18.75 0.49
C VAL A 104 -14.04 -19.79 0.92
#